data_AF-H1DH15-F1
#
_entry.id   AF-H1DH15-F1
#
_cell.length_a   1.000
_cell.length_b   1.000
_cell.length_c   1.000
_cell.angle_alpha   90.00
_cell.angle_beta   90.00
_cell.angle_gamma   90.00
#
_symmetry.space_group_name_H-M   'P 1'
#
loop_
_entity.id
_entity.type
_entity.pdbx_description
1 polymer ?
#
loop_
_entity_poly.entity_id
_entity_poly.type
_entity_poly.pdbx_seq_one_letter_code
_entity_poly.pdbx_strand_id
1 'polypeptide(L)'
;MKKHLILLFSVLMAFGFPSCSDDEQEPPVVEPEVVTLSVGTENGYGEELPVTWNEGDQLGVFAAETLNGTFLLSGEGGKVTSDFTGKIMGEPSTYQVYYPYSAAAVLDGSELSVKVPELQHYTAGKLTKGENPMVGVAASTTIQMKNLCGILGIKVVAERNISVYDITFKGAEGQKIAGEAT
;
A
#
# COMPACT_ATOMS: atom_id res chain seq x y z
N MET A 1 -29.91 -93.61 22.89
CA MET A 1 -28.64 -93.93 23.61
C MET A 1 -27.45 -93.56 22.73
N LYS A 2 -26.78 -92.43 23.01
CA LYS A 2 -25.32 -92.21 23.01
C LYS A 2 -25.05 -90.70 22.95
N LYS A 3 -24.35 -90.24 23.98
CA LYS A 3 -23.80 -88.89 24.14
C LYS A 3 -22.40 -88.86 23.54
N HIS A 4 -22.05 -87.82 22.79
CA HIS A 4 -20.69 -87.30 22.51
C HIS A 4 -20.93 -85.82 22.16
N LEU A 5 -20.60 -84.75 22.91
CA LEU A 5 -19.38 -84.29 23.62
C LEU A 5 -18.11 -84.28 22.76
N ILE A 6 -17.75 -83.09 22.23
CA ILE A 6 -16.43 -82.47 21.94
C ILE A 6 -16.78 -81.06 21.38
N LEU A 7 -16.68 -79.92 22.09
CA LEU A 7 -15.56 -79.08 22.55
C LEU A 7 -14.83 -78.27 21.44
N LEU A 8 -15.11 -76.95 21.43
CA LEU A 8 -14.33 -75.75 21.06
C LEU A 8 -13.59 -75.66 19.70
N PHE A 9 -13.91 -74.62 18.90
CA PHE A 9 -12.95 -73.59 18.49
C PHE A 9 -13.69 -72.30 18.07
N SER A 10 -13.38 -71.22 18.78
CA SER A 10 -13.80 -69.84 18.52
C SER A 10 -13.01 -69.23 17.36
N VAL A 11 -13.70 -68.62 16.39
CA VAL A 11 -13.10 -67.68 15.43
C VAL A 11 -13.97 -66.42 15.40
N LEU A 12 -13.48 -65.37 16.04
CA LEU A 12 -14.03 -64.03 15.97
C LEU A 12 -13.46 -63.38 14.70
N MET A 13 -14.24 -63.29 13.62
CA MET A 13 -13.86 -62.49 12.46
C MET A 13 -14.13 -61.01 12.77
N ALA A 14 -13.08 -60.28 13.12
CA ALA A 14 -13.10 -58.82 13.11
C ALA A 14 -13.14 -58.36 11.65
N PHE A 15 -14.30 -57.90 11.19
CA PHE A 15 -14.38 -57.09 9.97
C PHE A 15 -13.74 -55.74 10.28
N GLY A 16 -12.50 -55.56 9.84
CA GLY A 16 -11.86 -54.26 9.80
C GLY A 16 -12.62 -53.39 8.80
N PHE A 17 -13.33 -52.38 9.29
CA PHE A 17 -13.70 -51.25 8.46
C PHE A 17 -12.38 -50.56 8.06
N PRO A 18 -12.13 -50.27 6.78
CA PRO A 18 -11.09 -49.32 6.42
C PRO A 18 -11.50 -47.98 7.05
N SER A 19 -10.90 -47.65 8.18
CA SER A 19 -10.86 -46.28 8.68
C SER A 19 -9.92 -45.52 7.76
N CYS A 20 -10.40 -45.15 6.56
CA CYS A 20 -9.88 -43.97 5.89
C CYS A 20 -10.31 -42.81 6.78
N SER A 21 -9.44 -42.41 7.69
CA SER A 21 -9.51 -41.07 8.25
C SER A 21 -9.27 -40.14 7.06
N ASP A 22 -10.36 -39.61 6.49
CA ASP A 22 -10.31 -38.36 5.76
C ASP A 22 -9.83 -37.31 6.78
N ASP A 23 -8.50 -37.19 6.91
CA ASP A 23 -7.91 -36.01 7.51
C ASP A 23 -8.24 -34.87 6.54
N GLU A 24 -9.35 -34.18 6.81
CA GLU A 24 -9.62 -32.86 6.27
C GLU A 24 -8.49 -31.96 6.77
N GLN A 25 -7.40 -31.90 6.00
CA GLN A 25 -6.34 -30.94 6.23
C GLN A 25 -6.96 -29.56 6.03
N GLU A 26 -7.17 -28.82 7.13
CA GLU A 26 -7.59 -27.43 7.07
C GLU A 26 -6.69 -26.71 6.04
N PRO A 27 -7.27 -25.94 5.12
CA PRO A 27 -6.48 -25.22 4.13
C PRO A 27 -5.45 -24.37 4.87
N PRO A 28 -4.21 -24.26 4.36
CA PRO A 28 -3.16 -23.52 5.04
C PRO A 28 -3.63 -22.09 5.29
N VAL A 29 -3.63 -21.68 6.57
CA VAL A 29 -3.92 -20.30 6.95
C VAL A 29 -2.76 -19.45 6.45
N VAL A 30 -2.99 -18.66 5.40
CA VAL A 30 -2.03 -17.64 4.94
C VAL A 30 -2.02 -16.54 5.99
N GLU A 31 -0.97 -16.47 6.80
CA GLU A 31 -0.80 -15.38 7.76
C GLU A 31 -0.16 -14.16 7.09
N PRO A 32 -0.52 -12.93 7.53
CA PRO A 32 0.09 -11.73 6.99
C PRO A 32 1.58 -11.64 7.37
N GLU A 33 2.45 -11.47 6.38
CA GLU A 33 3.87 -11.25 6.56
C GLU A 33 4.17 -9.76 6.77
N VAL A 34 5.10 -9.46 7.69
CA VAL A 34 5.61 -8.09 7.87
C VAL A 34 6.66 -7.82 6.80
N VAL A 35 6.41 -6.82 5.96
CA VAL A 35 7.30 -6.43 4.86
C VAL A 35 7.78 -5.01 5.06
N THR A 36 9.05 -4.76 4.75
CA THR A 36 9.65 -3.42 4.73
C THR A 36 10.01 -3.04 3.30
N LEU A 37 9.50 -1.90 2.85
CA LEU A 37 9.79 -1.30 1.56
C LEU A 37 10.79 -0.15 1.74
N SER A 38 11.85 -0.14 0.96
CA SER A 38 12.77 1.00 0.87
C SER A 38 12.31 1.93 -0.25
N VAL A 39 11.87 3.13 0.12
CA VAL A 39 11.10 4.00 -0.79
C VAL A 39 11.84 5.31 -1.00
N GLY A 40 12.19 5.58 -2.26
CA GLY A 40 12.78 6.84 -2.73
C GLY A 40 11.90 7.50 -3.81
N THR A 41 12.41 8.58 -4.40
CA THR A 41 11.74 9.27 -5.53
C THR A 41 12.65 9.41 -6.73
N GLU A 42 12.15 9.07 -7.92
CA GLU A 42 12.92 9.12 -9.18
C GLU A 42 13.12 10.56 -9.67
N ASN A 43 12.16 11.46 -9.40
CA ASN A 43 12.12 12.83 -9.94
C ASN A 43 11.80 13.84 -8.85
N GLY A 44 12.70 14.05 -7.88
CA GLY A 44 12.59 15.20 -6.98
C GLY A 44 12.54 16.52 -7.76
N TYR A 45 12.01 17.60 -7.18
CA TYR A 45 11.87 18.89 -7.84
C TYR A 45 13.20 19.69 -7.87
N GLY A 46 14.33 18.99 -8.02
CA GLY A 46 15.68 19.51 -7.87
C GLY A 46 16.16 19.60 -6.42
N GLU A 47 17.40 20.06 -6.23
CA GLU A 47 18.04 20.18 -4.91
C GLU A 47 17.38 21.25 -4.02
N GLU A 48 16.72 22.24 -4.63
CA GLU A 48 16.05 23.34 -3.91
C GLU A 48 14.72 22.92 -3.27
N LEU A 49 14.12 21.84 -3.76
CA LEU A 49 12.84 21.33 -3.27
C LEU A 49 12.83 19.79 -3.27
N PRO A 50 13.67 19.16 -2.42
CA PRO A 50 13.76 17.72 -2.36
C PRO A 50 12.46 17.12 -1.80
N VAL A 51 12.08 15.96 -2.32
CA VAL A 51 11.05 15.15 -1.66
C VAL A 51 11.70 14.48 -0.47
N THR A 52 11.16 14.73 0.72
CA THR A 52 11.60 14.09 1.96
C THR A 52 10.40 13.45 2.64
N TRP A 53 10.61 12.26 3.18
CA TRP A 53 9.61 11.55 3.96
C TRP A 53 9.60 12.05 5.38
N ASN A 54 8.42 12.33 5.93
CA ASN A 54 8.22 12.89 7.26
C ASN A 54 7.71 11.82 8.22
N GLU A 55 7.98 12.01 9.52
CA GLU A 55 7.46 11.12 10.56
C GLU A 55 5.94 10.96 10.44
N GLY A 56 5.47 9.71 10.50
CA GLY A 56 4.06 9.37 10.36
C GLY A 56 3.52 9.51 8.94
N ASP A 57 4.36 9.59 7.91
CA ASP A 57 3.93 9.36 6.53
C ASP A 57 3.45 7.92 6.35
N GLN A 58 2.41 7.76 5.54
CA GLN A 58 1.79 6.48 5.25
C GLN A 58 1.63 6.29 3.74
N LEU A 59 1.97 5.11 3.27
CA LEU A 59 1.77 4.63 1.92
C LEU A 59 0.58 3.67 1.89
N GLY A 60 -0.15 3.66 0.79
CA GLY A 60 -1.03 2.55 0.46
C GLY A 60 -0.36 1.60 -0.51
N VAL A 61 -0.51 0.30 -0.26
CA VAL A 61 0.14 -0.76 -1.01
C VAL A 61 -0.90 -1.78 -1.48
N PHE A 62 -0.89 -2.05 -2.78
CA PHE A 62 -1.58 -3.17 -3.39
C PHE A 62 -0.53 -4.20 -3.85
N ALA A 63 -0.59 -5.40 -3.29
CA ALA A 63 0.40 -6.44 -3.53
C ALA A 63 -0.18 -7.82 -3.17
N ALA A 64 -0.05 -8.80 -4.08
CA ALA A 64 -0.67 -10.12 -3.93
C ALA A 64 -2.16 -10.02 -3.56
N GLU A 65 -2.57 -10.54 -2.41
CA GLU A 65 -3.95 -10.52 -1.90
C GLU A 65 -4.25 -9.27 -1.05
N THR A 66 -3.24 -8.43 -0.82
CA THR A 66 -3.37 -7.20 -0.03
C THR A 66 -4.04 -6.11 -0.84
N LEU A 67 -5.25 -5.74 -0.44
CA LEU A 67 -6.01 -4.65 -1.03
C LEU A 67 -5.86 -3.40 -0.17
N ASN A 68 -5.08 -2.43 -0.65
CA ASN A 68 -4.84 -1.13 -0.01
C ASN A 68 -4.28 -1.22 1.43
N GLY A 69 -3.23 -2.03 1.62
CA GLY A 69 -2.55 -2.15 2.90
C GLY A 69 -1.80 -0.87 3.28
N THR A 70 -1.86 -0.49 4.55
CA THR A 70 -1.15 0.69 5.06
C THR A 70 0.28 0.35 5.45
N PHE A 71 1.23 1.09 4.91
CA PHE A 71 2.65 1.00 5.24
C PHE A 71 3.08 2.31 5.90
N LEU A 72 3.55 2.23 7.15
CA LEU A 72 3.95 3.39 7.95
C LEU A 72 5.46 3.61 7.83
N LEU A 73 5.89 4.87 7.77
CA LEU A 73 7.31 5.20 7.83
C LEU A 73 7.93 4.62 9.11
N SER A 74 9.02 3.87 8.93
CA SER A 74 9.81 3.27 9.99
C SER A 74 10.97 4.20 10.36
N GLY A 75 10.97 4.69 11.59
CA GLY A 75 12.05 5.52 12.14
C GLY A 75 11.86 7.03 11.92
N GLU A 76 12.98 7.74 11.80
CA GLU A 76 12.98 9.21 11.72
C GLU A 76 12.66 9.74 10.32
N GLY A 77 11.88 10.82 10.26
CA GLY A 77 11.64 11.58 9.03
C GLY A 77 12.83 12.46 8.59
N GLY A 78 12.64 13.21 7.52
CA GLY A 78 13.60 14.14 6.93
C GLY A 78 14.55 13.53 5.88
N LYS A 79 14.31 12.28 5.46
CA LYS A 79 15.19 11.57 4.50
C LYS A 79 14.56 11.48 3.12
N VAL A 80 15.40 11.46 2.08
CA VAL A 80 14.99 11.31 0.66
C VAL A 80 14.65 9.85 0.29
N THR A 81 15.21 8.91 1.04
CA THR A 81 14.86 7.49 0.99
C THR A 81 14.59 7.03 2.42
N SER A 82 13.48 6.37 2.63
CA SER A 82 13.06 5.86 3.95
C SER A 82 12.46 4.47 3.83
N ASP A 83 12.52 3.73 4.92
CA ASP A 83 11.88 2.43 5.04
C ASP A 83 10.44 2.61 5.52
N PHE A 84 9.53 1.85 4.93
CA PHE A 84 8.12 1.80 5.31
C PHE A 84 7.74 0.37 5.60
N THR A 85 7.12 0.12 6.75
CA THR A 85 6.76 -1.23 7.19
C THR A 85 5.24 -1.39 7.25
N GLY A 86 4.78 -2.54 6.74
CA GLY A 86 3.38 -2.92 6.73
C GLY A 86 3.23 -4.43 6.71
N LYS A 87 2.00 -4.89 6.48
CA LYS A 87 1.68 -6.30 6.38
C LYS A 87 1.11 -6.63 5.01
N ILE A 88 1.50 -7.77 4.45
CA ILE A 88 1.00 -8.28 3.17
C ILE A 88 0.47 -9.70 3.34
N MET A 89 -0.61 -10.01 2.62
CA MET A 89 -1.17 -11.34 2.46
C MET A 89 -0.70 -11.93 1.12
N GLY A 90 -0.15 -13.15 1.18
CA GLY A 90 0.35 -13.88 0.01
C GLY A 90 1.73 -13.39 -0.49
N GLU A 91 2.20 -14.01 -1.57
CA GLU A 91 3.53 -13.76 -2.15
C GLU A 91 3.46 -12.75 -3.30
N PRO A 92 3.95 -11.50 -3.13
CA PRO A 92 3.81 -10.47 -4.13
C PRO A 92 4.82 -10.63 -5.27
N SER A 93 4.32 -10.70 -6.50
CA SER A 93 5.15 -10.55 -7.71
C SER A 93 5.41 -9.09 -8.07
N THR A 94 4.59 -8.17 -7.57
CA THR A 94 4.68 -6.73 -7.81
C THR A 94 4.06 -5.97 -6.65
N TYR A 95 4.66 -4.84 -6.31
CA TYR A 95 4.16 -3.85 -5.37
C TYR A 95 3.68 -2.64 -6.16
N GLN A 96 2.43 -2.25 -5.94
CA GLN A 96 1.85 -1.01 -6.45
C GLN A 96 1.61 -0.10 -5.27
N VAL A 97 2.36 0.99 -5.21
CA VAL A 97 2.48 1.84 -4.03
C VAL A 97 2.03 3.24 -4.38
N TYR A 98 1.28 3.88 -3.50
CA TYR A 98 0.90 5.28 -3.66
C TYR A 98 1.02 6.05 -2.35
N TYR A 99 1.16 7.36 -2.49
CA TYR A 99 1.22 8.33 -1.40
C TYR A 99 0.37 9.56 -1.76
N PRO A 100 -0.27 10.22 -0.79
CA PRO A 100 -0.48 9.77 0.59
C PRO A 100 -1.51 8.65 0.68
N TYR A 101 -1.44 7.82 1.74
CA TYR A 101 -2.46 6.80 2.00
C TYR A 101 -3.87 7.40 2.12
N SER A 102 -4.85 6.71 1.52
CA SER A 102 -6.27 6.98 1.70
C SER A 102 -7.04 5.66 1.76
N ALA A 103 -7.88 5.49 2.78
CA ALA A 103 -8.75 4.31 2.89
C ALA A 103 -9.77 4.21 1.72
N ALA A 104 -10.01 5.31 1.00
CA ALA A 104 -10.91 5.35 -0.14
C ALA A 104 -10.23 5.03 -1.50
N ALA A 105 -8.91 4.83 -1.53
CA ALA A 105 -8.21 4.50 -2.77
C ALA A 105 -8.60 3.10 -3.27
N VAL A 106 -8.79 2.99 -4.58
CA VAL A 106 -9.21 1.76 -5.25
C VAL A 106 -8.27 1.49 -6.41
N LEU A 107 -7.85 0.24 -6.57
CA LEU A 107 -7.13 -0.25 -7.73
C LEU A 107 -8.04 -1.22 -8.48
N ASP A 108 -8.40 -0.88 -9.72
CA ASP A 108 -9.14 -1.77 -10.63
C ASP A 108 -8.23 -2.14 -11.81
N GLY A 109 -7.77 -3.40 -11.83
CA GLY A 109 -6.73 -3.84 -12.76
C GLY A 109 -5.43 -3.07 -12.57
N SER A 110 -5.15 -2.12 -13.48
CA SER A 110 -3.98 -1.24 -13.45
C SER A 110 -4.34 0.24 -13.22
N GLU A 111 -5.60 0.55 -12.97
CA GLU A 111 -6.12 1.90 -12.83
C GLU A 111 -6.30 2.24 -11.35
N LEU A 112 -5.57 3.25 -10.87
CA LEU A 112 -5.53 3.64 -9.46
C LEU A 112 -6.33 4.93 -9.26
N SER A 113 -7.47 4.81 -8.58
CA SER A 113 -8.26 5.97 -8.17
C SER A 113 -7.76 6.53 -6.83
N VAL A 114 -7.30 7.78 -6.86
CA VAL A 114 -6.79 8.53 -5.70
C VAL A 114 -7.28 9.97 -5.71
N LYS A 115 -7.24 10.62 -4.55
CA LYS A 115 -7.60 12.03 -4.41
C LYS A 115 -6.36 12.92 -4.42
N VAL A 116 -6.28 13.83 -5.37
CA VAL A 116 -5.35 14.96 -5.33
C VAL A 116 -5.90 16.03 -4.37
N PRO A 117 -5.15 16.47 -3.35
CA PRO A 117 -5.62 17.46 -2.40
C PRO A 117 -6.07 18.77 -3.08
N GLU A 118 -7.32 19.17 -2.82
CA GLU A 118 -7.87 20.45 -3.31
C GLU A 118 -7.31 21.65 -2.55
N LEU A 119 -6.95 21.44 -1.28
CA LEU A 119 -6.24 22.41 -0.46
C LEU A 119 -4.82 21.90 -0.25
N GLN A 120 -3.85 22.74 -0.60
CA GLN A 120 -2.43 22.51 -0.34
C GLN A 120 -1.90 23.71 0.43
N HIS A 121 -1.23 23.43 1.56
CA HIS A 121 -0.62 24.44 2.40
C HIS A 121 0.79 24.73 1.93
N TYR A 122 1.18 26.00 2.02
CA TYR A 122 2.56 26.38 1.79
C TYR A 122 3.39 26.09 3.03
N THR A 123 4.48 25.34 2.85
CA THR A 123 5.55 25.26 3.85
C THR A 123 6.83 25.85 3.27
N ALA A 124 7.45 26.78 4.01
CA ALA A 124 8.63 27.47 3.54
C ALA A 124 9.79 26.48 3.26
N GLY A 125 10.28 26.49 2.01
CA GLY A 125 11.46 25.73 1.59
C GLY A 125 11.30 24.22 1.51
N LYS A 126 10.08 23.67 1.61
CA LYS A 126 9.84 22.23 1.49
C LYS A 126 8.42 21.91 1.02
N LEU A 127 8.23 20.69 0.54
CA LEU A 127 6.90 20.15 0.31
C LEU A 127 6.18 19.93 1.63
N THR A 128 4.90 20.27 1.67
CA THR A 128 4.06 19.98 2.83
C THR A 128 3.79 18.49 2.90
N LYS A 129 3.90 17.95 4.12
CA LYS A 129 3.60 16.55 4.41
C LYS A 129 2.19 16.20 3.93
N GLY A 130 2.05 15.09 3.21
CA GLY A 130 0.77 14.54 2.78
C GLY A 130 0.15 15.25 1.57
N GLU A 131 0.86 16.19 0.94
CA GLU A 131 0.30 17.03 -0.11
C GLU A 131 1.00 16.89 -1.47
N ASN A 132 1.91 15.93 -1.61
CA ASN A 132 2.60 15.63 -2.87
C ASN A 132 2.24 14.22 -3.34
N PRO A 133 1.16 14.03 -4.10
CA PRO A 133 0.74 12.71 -4.54
C PRO A 133 1.77 12.02 -5.44
N MET A 134 2.05 10.76 -5.15
CA MET A 134 3.06 9.98 -5.86
C MET A 134 2.62 8.52 -6.04
N VAL A 135 3.16 7.86 -7.06
CA VAL A 135 2.95 6.43 -7.34
C VAL A 135 4.26 5.74 -7.69
N GLY A 136 4.38 4.45 -7.35
CA GLY A 136 5.52 3.61 -7.68
C GLY A 136 5.08 2.17 -7.93
N VAL A 137 5.73 1.51 -8.88
CA VAL A 137 5.48 0.10 -9.20
C VAL A 137 6.83 -0.60 -9.30
N ALA A 138 7.01 -1.70 -8.56
CA ALA A 138 8.24 -2.48 -8.62
C ALA A 138 8.00 -3.97 -8.33
N ALA A 139 8.84 -4.84 -8.87
CA ALA A 139 8.88 -6.26 -8.56
C ALA A 139 9.77 -6.59 -7.34
N SER A 140 10.32 -5.57 -6.67
CA SER A 140 11.17 -5.72 -5.49
C SER A 140 10.68 -4.78 -4.36
N THR A 141 11.27 -4.93 -3.17
CA THR A 141 10.98 -4.06 -2.02
C THR A 141 11.65 -2.68 -2.13
N THR A 142 12.39 -2.39 -3.19
CA THR A 142 12.94 -1.05 -3.46
C THR A 142 12.04 -0.33 -4.44
N ILE A 143 11.36 0.71 -3.97
CA ILE A 143 10.35 1.44 -4.74
C ILE A 143 10.89 2.83 -5.09
N GLN A 144 10.83 3.18 -6.37
CA GLN A 144 11.04 4.56 -6.82
C GLN A 144 9.69 5.19 -7.16
N MET A 145 9.32 6.18 -6.37
CA MET A 145 8.07 6.91 -6.53
C MET A 145 8.22 8.01 -7.57
N LYS A 146 7.16 8.24 -8.34
CA LYS A 146 7.01 9.32 -9.33
C LYS A 146 5.91 10.27 -8.87
N ASN A 147 6.16 11.57 -8.99
CA ASN A 147 5.15 12.59 -8.74
C ASN A 147 4.01 12.49 -9.77
N LEU A 148 2.77 12.53 -9.29
CA LEU A 148 1.58 12.58 -10.14
C LEU A 148 1.32 14.00 -10.66
N CYS A 149 1.74 15.01 -9.91
CA CYS A 149 1.51 16.41 -10.22
C CYS A 149 2.82 17.16 -10.49
N GLY A 150 2.74 18.23 -11.26
CA GLY A 150 3.80 19.25 -11.31
C GLY A 150 3.66 20.25 -10.17
N ILE A 151 4.75 20.95 -9.84
CA ILE A 151 4.73 22.04 -8.85
C ILE A 151 4.71 23.39 -9.54
N LEU A 152 3.89 24.29 -9.01
CA LEU A 152 3.86 25.68 -9.39
C LEU A 152 4.34 26.56 -8.23
N GLY A 153 5.54 27.10 -8.35
CA GLY A 153 6.09 28.08 -7.41
C GLY A 153 5.88 29.50 -7.92
N ILE A 154 5.29 30.39 -7.11
CA ILE A 154 5.03 31.78 -7.50
C ILE A 154 5.73 32.71 -6.52
N LYS A 155 6.61 33.54 -7.05
CA LYS A 155 7.19 34.64 -6.29
C LYS A 155 6.39 35.91 -6.57
N VAL A 156 5.67 36.37 -5.55
CA VAL A 156 4.96 37.64 -5.61
C VAL A 156 5.87 38.74 -5.10
N VAL A 157 6.15 39.73 -5.94
CA VAL A 157 6.90 40.93 -5.57
C VAL A 157 5.95 42.12 -5.67
N ALA A 158 5.71 42.79 -4.55
CA ALA A 158 4.88 43.98 -4.47
C ALA A 158 5.75 45.20 -4.22
N GLU A 159 5.50 46.30 -4.93
CA GLU A 159 6.02 47.61 -4.58
C GLU A 159 5.36 48.13 -3.29
N ARG A 160 5.93 49.16 -2.66
CA ARG A 160 5.40 49.72 -1.40
C ARG A 160 3.91 50.06 -1.56
N ASN A 161 3.11 49.59 -0.60
CA ASN A 161 1.67 49.81 -0.47
C ASN A 161 0.75 49.02 -1.43
N ILE A 162 1.22 47.94 -2.05
CA ILE A 162 0.35 46.98 -2.77
C ILE A 162 0.11 45.75 -1.90
N SER A 163 -1.15 45.37 -1.71
CA SER A 163 -1.55 44.12 -1.05
C SER A 163 -2.09 43.15 -2.09
N VAL A 164 -1.67 41.88 -2.03
CA VAL A 164 -2.23 40.79 -2.82
C VAL A 164 -3.09 39.95 -1.88
N TYR A 165 -4.38 39.83 -2.18
CA TYR A 165 -5.34 39.11 -1.35
C TYR A 165 -5.51 37.66 -1.83
N ASP A 166 -5.65 37.47 -3.14
CA ASP A 166 -5.89 36.16 -3.75
C ASP A 166 -5.09 36.01 -5.06
N ILE A 167 -4.62 34.79 -5.30
CA ILE A 167 -4.09 34.36 -6.59
C ILE A 167 -4.88 33.11 -6.99
N THR A 168 -5.52 33.14 -8.17
CA THR A 168 -6.39 32.06 -8.62
C THR A 168 -5.83 31.38 -9.86
N PHE A 169 -5.71 30.06 -9.81
CA PHE A 169 -5.42 29.19 -10.95
C PHE A 169 -6.67 28.43 -11.37
N LYS A 170 -6.89 28.33 -12.67
CA LYS A 170 -8.01 27.57 -13.25
C LYS A 170 -7.49 26.77 -14.43
N GLY A 171 -7.91 25.51 -14.54
CA GLY A 171 -7.66 24.72 -15.73
C GLY A 171 -8.34 25.33 -16.95
N ALA A 172 -7.72 25.20 -18.12
CA ALA A 172 -8.34 25.59 -19.38
C ALA A 172 -9.61 24.74 -19.60
N GLU A 173 -10.64 25.33 -20.20
CA GLU A 173 -11.86 24.60 -20.62
C GLU A 173 -12.54 23.79 -19.51
N GLY A 174 -12.38 24.20 -18.24
CA GLY A 174 -12.98 23.50 -17.09
C GLY A 174 -12.24 22.22 -16.66
N GLN A 175 -11.02 22.00 -17.16
CA GLN A 175 -10.17 20.91 -16.70
C GLN A 175 -9.90 21.00 -15.20
N LYS A 176 -9.94 19.85 -14.53
CA LYS A 176 -9.62 19.74 -13.10
C LYS A 176 -8.11 19.83 -12.90
N ILE A 177 -7.70 20.58 -11.88
CA ILE A 177 -6.29 20.69 -11.43
C ILE A 177 -6.06 20.04 -10.06
N ALA A 178 -7.13 19.61 -9.39
CA ALA A 178 -7.14 18.90 -8.10
C ALA A 178 -8.47 18.14 -7.92
N GLY A 179 -8.57 17.32 -6.88
CA GLY A 179 -9.72 16.46 -6.59
C GLY A 179 -9.50 15.01 -7.03
N GLU A 180 -10.59 14.29 -7.30
CA GLU A 180 -10.52 12.88 -7.73
C GLU A 180 -9.73 12.73 -9.05
N ALA A 181 -8.80 11.78 -9.05
CA ALA A 181 -7.95 11.40 -10.17
C ALA A 181 -7.90 9.87 -10.31
N THR A 182 -7.70 9.40 -11.54
CA THR A 182 -7.78 8.01 -11.94
C THR A 182 -6.69 7.70 -12.94
#